data_AF-A0A5N0IMP7-F1
#
_entry.id   AF-A0A5N0IMP7-F1
#
_cell.length_a   1.000
_cell.length_b   1.000
_cell.length_c   1.000
_cell.angle_alpha   90.00
_cell.angle_beta   90.00
_cell.angle_gamma   90.00
#
_symmetry.space_group_name_H-M   'P 1'
#
loop_
_entity.id
_entity.type
_entity.pdbx_description
1 polymer ?
#
loop_
_entity_poly.entity_id
_entity_poly.type
_entity_poly.pdbx_seq_one_letter_code
_entity_poly.pdbx_strand_id
1 'polypeptide(L)'
;MSGHQIFVDELARFARAAADTRWTAIVERVGAPLRVAVVGRRGVGRRTVARALARAGIDLAPSSSAADLDVYLIAEVVKPEDRDAIAAAGQRVLTVWNKADLADPLPGVSAEPMVGLLAVAALDGLLDDTRWAALRLLCARPADLSSPDSFLTGAHPLPVATRRRLLDTFDVFGITQAIAAIRRGESKTQVQALLRRLSRVDAVVASITAAGAEVQYRRLLDAVAELEALAVTDRLAGRFLSRDDTVIARMRAAIDVVEAAGVPVEPAGHPAAYLRRARHWQRYSRGPVSAVHRACGADIARGSLRLWSRAGAPPADRDAP
;
A
#
# COMPACT_ATOMS: atom_id res chain seq x y z
N MET A 1 -7.44 -12.18 0.57
CA MET A 1 -6.48 -12.51 -0.52
C MET A 1 -6.85 -11.66 -1.72
N SER A 2 -5.93 -10.90 -2.28
CA SER A 2 -6.22 -10.03 -3.44
C SER A 2 -6.62 -10.85 -4.66
N GLY A 3 -7.42 -10.27 -5.54
CA GLY A 3 -7.82 -10.91 -6.79
C GLY A 3 -6.63 -11.21 -7.71
N HIS A 4 -5.61 -10.34 -7.67
CA HIS A 4 -4.36 -10.55 -8.38
C HIS A 4 -3.66 -11.85 -7.94
N GLN A 5 -3.51 -12.08 -6.62
CA GLN A 5 -2.86 -13.29 -6.13
C GLN A 5 -3.61 -14.56 -6.55
N ILE A 6 -4.95 -14.54 -6.51
CA ILE A 6 -5.77 -15.66 -6.99
C ILE A 6 -5.48 -15.96 -8.47
N PHE A 7 -5.35 -14.92 -9.30
CA PHE A 7 -5.04 -15.09 -10.71
C PHE A 7 -3.63 -15.69 -10.92
N VAL A 8 -2.63 -15.19 -10.20
CA VAL A 8 -1.24 -15.69 -10.25
C VAL A 8 -1.19 -17.16 -9.83
N ASP A 9 -1.85 -17.54 -8.74
CA ASP A 9 -1.86 -18.91 -8.23
C ASP A 9 -2.50 -19.88 -9.22
N GLU A 10 -3.63 -19.48 -9.81
CA GLU A 10 -4.32 -20.26 -10.84
C GLU A 10 -3.46 -20.39 -12.11
N LEU A 11 -2.81 -19.31 -12.54
CA LEU A 11 -1.92 -19.33 -13.69
C LEU A 11 -0.71 -20.24 -13.44
N ALA A 12 -0.09 -20.17 -12.26
CA ALA A 12 1.03 -21.01 -11.87
C ALA A 12 0.65 -22.50 -11.80
N ARG A 13 -0.57 -22.81 -11.37
CA ARG A 13 -1.12 -24.18 -11.40
C ARG A 13 -1.24 -24.70 -12.83
N PHE A 14 -1.69 -23.87 -13.78
CA PHE A 14 -1.77 -24.23 -15.20
C PHE A 14 -0.41 -24.33 -15.88
N ALA A 15 0.51 -23.40 -15.59
CA ALA A 15 1.86 -23.41 -16.14
C ALA A 15 2.60 -24.72 -15.82
N ARG A 16 2.46 -25.22 -14.58
CA ARG A 16 3.01 -26.53 -14.17
C ARG A 16 2.47 -27.70 -14.98
N ALA A 17 1.20 -27.65 -15.40
CA ALA A 17 0.59 -28.69 -16.22
C ALA A 17 0.96 -28.59 -17.70
N ALA A 18 1.29 -27.39 -18.19
CA ALA A 18 1.67 -27.15 -19.59
C ALA A 18 3.13 -27.52 -19.89
N ALA A 19 4.03 -27.45 -18.89
CA ALA A 19 5.47 -27.66 -19.03
C ALA A 19 6.14 -26.80 -20.14
N ASP A 20 5.56 -25.63 -20.44
CA ASP A 20 6.05 -24.67 -21.43
C ASP A 20 6.69 -23.46 -20.73
N THR A 21 7.90 -23.10 -21.17
CA THR A 21 8.68 -21.98 -20.60
C THR A 21 7.99 -20.63 -20.79
N ARG A 22 7.17 -20.46 -21.83
CA ARG A 22 6.41 -19.23 -22.08
C ARG A 22 5.39 -18.98 -20.97
N TRP A 23 4.71 -20.03 -20.49
CA TRP A 23 3.79 -19.91 -19.37
C TRP A 23 4.51 -19.52 -18.08
N THR A 24 5.68 -20.11 -17.84
CA THR A 24 6.51 -19.78 -16.67
C THR A 24 6.94 -18.32 -16.70
N ALA A 25 7.38 -17.80 -17.85
CA ALA A 25 7.75 -16.40 -18.01
C ALA A 25 6.57 -15.42 -17.81
N ILE A 26 5.34 -15.81 -18.18
CA ILE A 26 4.14 -15.00 -17.89
C ILE A 26 3.86 -15.00 -16.39
N VAL A 27 3.90 -16.17 -15.74
CA VAL A 27 3.71 -16.31 -14.28
C VAL A 27 4.70 -15.45 -13.50
N GLU A 28 5.98 -15.50 -13.85
CA GLU A 28 7.03 -14.74 -13.17
C GLU A 28 6.81 -13.24 -13.29
N ARG A 29 6.45 -12.73 -14.47
CA ARG A 29 6.20 -11.29 -14.66
C ARG A 29 4.93 -10.81 -13.96
N VAL A 30 3.83 -11.56 -14.07
CA VAL A 30 2.58 -11.17 -13.42
C VAL A 30 2.69 -11.27 -11.91
N GLY A 31 3.36 -12.29 -11.39
CA GLY A 31 3.57 -12.53 -9.95
C GLY A 31 4.74 -11.78 -9.33
N ALA A 32 5.48 -10.96 -10.09
CA ALA A 32 6.59 -10.19 -9.55
C ALA A 32 6.12 -9.28 -8.40
N PRO A 33 6.88 -9.14 -7.30
CA PRO A 33 6.51 -8.25 -6.21
C PRO A 33 6.41 -6.79 -6.69
N LEU A 34 5.62 -5.98 -5.98
CA LEU A 34 5.56 -4.55 -6.22
C LEU A 34 6.85 -3.91 -5.69
N ARG A 35 7.63 -3.26 -6.57
CA ARG A 35 8.88 -2.60 -6.18
C ARG A 35 8.68 -1.10 -6.06
N VAL A 36 9.13 -0.51 -4.96
CA VAL A 36 8.90 0.90 -4.65
C VAL A 36 10.22 1.66 -4.52
N ALA A 37 10.36 2.81 -5.16
CA ALA A 37 11.48 3.71 -4.91
C ALA A 37 11.06 4.87 -4.02
N VAL A 38 11.94 5.30 -3.11
CA VAL A 38 11.72 6.48 -2.27
C VAL A 38 12.53 7.64 -2.83
N VAL A 39 11.83 8.61 -3.40
CA VAL A 39 12.40 9.75 -4.12
C VAL A 39 12.03 11.08 -3.45
N GLY A 40 12.63 12.17 -3.91
CA GLY A 40 12.45 13.51 -3.34
C GLY A 40 13.77 14.23 -3.10
N ARG A 41 13.68 15.48 -2.65
CA ARG A 41 14.84 16.36 -2.47
C ARG A 41 15.80 15.87 -1.38
N ARG A 42 17.00 16.47 -1.32
CA ARG A 42 17.90 16.29 -0.18
C ARG A 42 17.27 16.92 1.07
N GLY A 43 17.35 16.22 2.21
CA GLY A 43 16.87 16.72 3.51
C GLY A 43 15.42 16.36 3.88
N VAL A 44 14.63 15.81 2.96
CA VAL A 44 13.22 15.42 3.22
C VAL A 44 13.07 14.09 3.96
N GLY A 45 14.16 13.42 4.33
CA GLY A 45 14.13 12.17 5.10
C GLY A 45 14.05 10.87 4.30
N ARG A 46 14.49 10.85 3.02
CA ARG A 46 14.46 9.66 2.14
C ARG A 46 14.96 8.37 2.79
N ARG A 47 16.13 8.40 3.44
CA ARG A 47 16.71 7.21 4.08
C ARG A 47 15.86 6.71 5.25
N THR A 48 15.30 7.63 6.03
CA THR A 48 14.45 7.31 7.18
C THR A 48 13.14 6.67 6.73
N VAL A 49 12.48 7.24 5.71
CA VAL A 49 11.24 6.68 5.16
C VAL A 49 11.50 5.35 4.46
N ALA A 50 12.57 5.23 3.66
CA ALA A 50 12.95 3.96 3.04
C ALA A 50 13.15 2.87 4.10
N ARG A 51 13.89 3.15 5.18
CA ARG A 51 14.04 2.20 6.30
C ARG A 51 12.70 1.83 6.90
N ALA A 52 11.82 2.80 7.17
CA ALA A 52 10.49 2.53 7.72
C ALA A 52 9.65 1.64 6.79
N LEU A 53 9.60 1.94 5.49
CA LEU A 53 8.83 1.16 4.52
C LEU A 53 9.38 -0.26 4.35
N ALA A 54 10.71 -0.43 4.29
CA ALA A 54 11.32 -1.76 4.25
C ALA A 54 10.99 -2.58 5.50
N ARG A 55 11.01 -1.96 6.69
CA ARG A 55 10.63 -2.60 7.95
C ARG A 55 9.13 -2.89 8.05
N ALA A 56 8.31 -2.16 7.30
CA ALA A 56 6.89 -2.43 7.13
C ALA A 56 6.59 -3.51 6.06
N GLY A 57 7.63 -4.08 5.41
CA GLY A 57 7.48 -5.16 4.44
C GLY A 57 7.35 -4.71 2.98
N ILE A 58 7.58 -3.43 2.68
CA ILE A 58 7.61 -2.93 1.30
C ILE A 58 8.94 -3.30 0.64
N ASP A 59 8.88 -3.93 -0.54
CA ASP A 59 10.08 -4.21 -1.35
C ASP A 59 10.56 -2.93 -2.03
N LEU A 60 11.82 -2.57 -1.78
CA LEU A 60 12.40 -1.32 -2.25
C LEU A 60 13.26 -1.54 -3.50
N ALA A 61 12.99 -0.75 -4.52
CA ALA A 61 13.84 -0.64 -5.69
C ALA A 61 15.06 0.25 -5.41
N PRO A 62 16.21 -0.02 -6.07
CA PRO A 62 17.42 0.80 -5.93
C PRO A 62 17.28 2.18 -6.58
N SER A 63 16.36 2.34 -7.54
CA SER A 63 16.12 3.57 -8.29
C SER A 63 14.68 3.65 -8.80
N SER A 64 14.21 4.85 -9.11
CA SER A 64 12.89 5.10 -9.75
C SER A 64 12.74 4.36 -11.08
N SER A 65 13.81 4.27 -11.88
CA SER A 65 13.80 3.52 -13.14
C SER A 65 13.55 2.01 -12.98
N ALA A 66 13.85 1.44 -11.81
CA ALA A 66 13.65 0.03 -11.51
C ALA A 66 12.41 -0.23 -10.63
N ALA A 67 11.68 0.84 -10.25
CA ALA A 67 10.50 0.78 -9.40
C ALA A 67 9.23 0.76 -10.22
N ASP A 68 8.17 0.15 -9.70
CA ASP A 68 6.83 0.26 -10.25
C ASP A 68 6.14 1.55 -9.82
N LEU A 69 6.39 1.93 -8.56
CA LEU A 69 5.81 3.09 -7.89
C LEU A 69 6.92 3.93 -7.22
N ASP A 70 6.86 5.23 -7.43
CA ASP A 70 7.67 6.22 -6.72
C ASP A 70 6.90 6.75 -5.51
N VAL A 71 7.49 6.63 -4.33
CA VAL A 71 7.05 7.37 -3.14
C VAL A 71 7.84 8.67 -3.10
N TYR A 72 7.20 9.76 -3.53
CA TYR A 72 7.82 11.07 -3.60
C TYR A 72 7.65 11.84 -2.29
N LEU A 73 8.76 12.15 -1.64
CA LEU A 73 8.78 12.82 -0.35
C LEU A 73 8.86 14.34 -0.49
N ILE A 74 7.91 15.02 0.15
CA ILE A 74 7.94 16.45 0.40
C ILE A 74 8.08 16.67 1.90
N ALA A 75 8.81 17.71 2.30
CA ALA A 75 8.85 18.19 3.67
C ALA A 75 8.74 19.71 3.67
N GLU A 76 8.01 20.24 4.67
CA GLU A 76 7.85 21.67 4.99
C GLU A 76 7.14 22.53 3.92
N VAL A 77 7.62 22.56 2.68
CA VAL A 77 7.08 23.35 1.57
C VAL A 77 7.18 22.59 0.25
N VAL A 78 6.13 22.69 -0.58
CA VAL A 78 6.12 22.21 -1.96
C VAL A 78 6.89 23.20 -2.83
N LYS A 79 8.06 22.79 -3.33
CA LYS A 79 8.85 23.62 -4.26
C LYS A 79 8.44 23.37 -5.71
N PRO A 80 8.76 24.29 -6.65
CA PRO A 80 8.48 24.09 -8.07
C PRO A 80 9.05 22.77 -8.61
N GLU A 81 10.29 22.42 -8.24
CA GLU A 81 10.91 21.16 -8.64
C GLU A 81 10.20 19.92 -8.08
N ASP A 82 9.49 20.04 -6.96
CA ASP A 82 8.67 18.95 -6.42
C ASP A 82 7.46 18.72 -7.32
N ARG A 83 6.82 19.79 -7.81
CA ARG A 83 5.67 19.71 -8.73
C ARG A 83 6.07 19.14 -10.08
N ASP A 84 7.19 19.58 -10.63
CA ASP A 84 7.69 19.11 -11.92
C ASP A 84 8.01 17.61 -11.87
N ALA A 85 8.64 17.16 -10.79
CA ALA A 85 8.96 15.74 -10.61
C ALA A 85 7.70 14.87 -10.42
N ILE A 86 6.72 15.34 -9.65
CA ILE A 86 5.43 14.65 -9.47
C ILE A 86 4.66 14.59 -10.79
N ALA A 87 4.61 15.70 -11.54
CA ALA A 87 3.95 15.76 -12.83
C ALA A 87 4.63 14.82 -13.85
N ALA A 88 5.96 14.77 -13.86
CA ALA A 88 6.73 13.89 -14.74
C ALA A 88 6.52 12.39 -14.43
N ALA A 89 6.36 12.03 -13.17
CA ALA A 89 6.08 10.65 -12.75
C ALA A 89 4.64 10.20 -13.07
N GLY A 90 3.71 11.15 -13.23
CA GLY A 90 2.34 10.89 -13.66
C GLY A 90 1.59 9.94 -12.72
N GLN A 91 1.08 8.82 -13.25
CA GLN A 91 0.29 7.84 -12.48
C GLN A 91 1.14 6.87 -11.65
N ARG A 92 2.47 7.04 -11.62
CA ARG A 92 3.40 6.16 -10.91
C ARG A 92 3.91 6.75 -9.60
N VAL A 93 3.25 7.79 -9.08
CA VAL A 93 3.73 8.50 -7.90
C VAL A 93 2.70 8.54 -6.78
N LEU A 94 3.14 8.17 -5.59
CA LEU A 94 2.45 8.45 -4.33
C LEU A 94 3.22 9.57 -3.61
N THR A 95 2.57 10.71 -3.39
CA THR A 95 3.21 11.79 -2.65
C THR A 95 3.05 11.56 -1.15
N VAL A 96 4.15 11.68 -0.41
CA VAL A 96 4.17 11.58 1.05
C VAL A 96 4.74 12.87 1.62
N TRP A 97 3.98 13.51 2.50
CA TRP A 97 4.44 14.65 3.27
C TRP A 97 5.10 14.13 4.56
N ASN A 98 6.43 14.07 4.54
CA ASN A 98 7.21 13.64 5.68
C ASN A 98 7.48 14.81 6.64
N LYS A 99 7.74 14.48 7.91
CA LYS A 99 7.83 15.42 9.04
C LYS A 99 6.52 16.17 9.26
N ALA A 100 5.40 15.46 9.15
CA ALA A 100 4.06 16.01 9.30
C ALA A 100 3.77 16.56 10.71
N ASP A 101 4.69 16.35 11.66
CA ASP A 101 4.68 16.92 13.01
C ASP A 101 5.20 18.37 13.08
N LEU A 102 5.86 18.87 12.04
CA LEU A 102 6.52 20.18 12.04
C LEU A 102 5.76 21.30 11.32
N ALA A 103 4.72 20.98 10.55
CA ALA A 103 3.99 21.95 9.75
C ALA A 103 2.52 21.56 9.61
N ASP A 104 1.71 22.49 9.11
CA ASP A 104 0.34 22.22 8.70
C ASP A 104 0.29 21.47 7.35
N PRO A 105 -0.85 20.82 7.01
CA PRO A 105 -1.04 20.16 5.73
C PRO A 105 -0.71 21.07 4.55
N LEU A 106 0.05 20.54 3.59
CA LEU A 106 0.50 21.28 2.42
C LEU A 106 -0.67 21.55 1.46
N PRO A 107 -1.06 22.82 1.22
CA PRO A 107 -2.16 23.12 0.32
C PRO A 107 -1.78 22.83 -1.14
N GLY A 108 -2.72 22.25 -1.88
CA GLY A 108 -2.60 22.06 -3.34
C GLY A 108 -1.86 20.79 -3.78
N VAL A 109 -1.47 19.90 -2.86
CA VAL A 109 -0.92 18.58 -3.19
C VAL A 109 -1.63 17.51 -2.38
N SER A 110 -2.17 16.50 -3.05
CA SER A 110 -2.66 15.29 -2.37
C SER A 110 -1.46 14.49 -1.88
N ALA A 111 -1.17 14.56 -0.58
CA ALA A 111 -0.02 13.91 0.03
C ALA A 111 -0.39 13.20 1.33
N GLU A 112 0.08 11.97 1.49
CA GLU A 112 -0.11 11.20 2.72
C GLU A 112 0.83 11.73 3.80
N PRO A 113 0.34 12.15 4.97
CA PRO A 113 1.18 12.62 6.05
C PRO A 113 1.93 11.47 6.71
N MET A 114 3.22 11.68 7.02
CA MET A 114 4.05 10.71 7.71
C MET A 114 5.04 11.40 8.66
N VAL A 115 5.29 10.77 9.82
CA VAL A 115 6.43 11.11 10.68
C VAL A 115 7.42 9.95 10.64
N GLY A 116 8.33 10.02 9.66
CA GLY A 116 9.24 8.91 9.37
C GLY A 116 10.12 8.50 10.55
N LEU A 117 10.51 9.44 11.41
CA LEU A 117 11.32 9.13 12.58
C LEU A 117 10.56 8.24 13.58
N LEU A 118 9.30 8.58 13.88
CA LEU A 118 8.45 7.76 14.74
C LEU A 118 8.13 6.40 14.11
N ALA A 119 8.01 6.34 12.78
CA ALA A 119 7.79 5.09 12.06
C ALA A 119 8.97 4.12 12.30
N VAL A 120 10.20 4.61 12.13
CA VAL A 120 11.42 3.83 12.42
C VAL A 120 11.45 3.43 13.89
N ALA A 121 11.21 4.37 14.81
CA ALA A 121 11.24 4.09 16.23
C ALA A 121 10.25 2.99 16.66
N ALA A 122 9.05 3.00 16.08
CA ALA A 122 8.03 1.99 16.36
C ALA A 122 8.36 0.63 15.70
N LEU A 123 8.75 0.62 14.42
CA LEU A 123 8.99 -0.60 13.65
C LEU A 123 10.28 -1.35 14.05
N ASP A 124 11.28 -0.61 14.52
CA ASP A 124 12.53 -1.20 15.02
C ASP A 124 12.51 -1.45 16.53
N GLY A 125 11.38 -1.20 17.20
CA GLY A 125 11.25 -1.43 18.64
C GLY A 125 12.20 -0.56 19.48
N LEU A 126 12.50 0.66 19.03
CA LEU A 126 13.51 1.53 19.65
C LEU A 126 13.08 2.11 21.00
N LEU A 127 11.84 1.91 21.44
CA LEU A 127 11.48 2.14 22.84
C LEU A 127 11.92 0.94 23.69
N ASP A 128 13.22 0.85 23.95
CA ASP A 128 13.81 -0.12 24.88
C ASP A 128 13.58 0.26 26.36
N ASP A 129 14.04 -0.57 27.29
CA ASP A 129 13.87 -0.33 28.73
C ASP A 129 14.62 0.92 29.23
N THR A 130 15.75 1.26 28.60
CA THR A 130 16.55 2.43 28.98
C THR A 130 15.84 3.72 28.60
N ARG A 131 15.31 3.81 27.37
CA ARG A 131 14.52 4.94 26.90
C ARG A 131 13.19 5.02 27.62
N TRP A 132 12.57 3.88 27.94
CA TRP A 132 11.37 3.84 28.77
C TRP A 132 11.62 4.41 30.16
N ALA A 133 12.69 3.98 30.84
CA ALA A 133 13.07 4.53 32.15
C ALA A 133 13.38 6.03 32.08
N ALA A 134 14.06 6.48 31.01
CA ALA A 134 14.34 7.89 30.80
C ALA A 134 13.07 8.73 30.62
N LEU A 135 12.10 8.26 29.82
CA LEU A 135 10.81 8.93 29.67
C LEU A 135 10.03 8.98 30.98
N ARG A 136 10.05 7.90 31.79
CA ARG A 136 9.45 7.92 33.14
C ARG A 136 10.12 8.93 34.06
N LEU A 137 11.44 9.08 33.98
CA LEU A 137 12.15 10.11 34.75
C LEU A 137 11.75 11.52 34.28
N LEU A 138 11.56 11.75 32.98
CA LEU A 138 11.03 13.03 32.46
C LEU A 138 9.59 13.31 32.92
N CYS A 139 8.79 12.28 33.15
CA CYS A 139 7.46 12.46 33.76
C CYS A 139 7.55 12.93 35.21
N ALA A 140 8.48 12.37 35.99
CA ALA A 140 8.68 12.69 37.41
C ALA A 140 9.44 14.01 37.62
N ARG A 141 10.37 14.34 36.73
CA ARG A 141 11.16 15.57 36.71
C ARG A 141 11.12 16.15 35.30
N PRO A 142 10.26 17.14 35.03
CA PRO A 142 10.16 17.72 33.70
C PRO A 142 11.46 18.41 33.28
N ALA A 143 11.82 18.24 32.01
CA ALA A 143 12.86 19.03 31.35
C ALA A 143 12.23 20.07 30.42
N ASP A 144 13.00 21.07 30.01
CA ASP A 144 12.57 22.02 28.98
C ASP A 144 12.53 21.34 27.60
N LEU A 145 11.35 21.26 27.00
CA LEU A 145 11.09 20.68 25.68
C LEU A 145 10.69 21.75 24.65
N SER A 146 10.94 23.03 24.93
CA SER A 146 10.66 24.14 24.00
C SER A 146 11.48 24.05 22.71
N SER A 147 12.68 23.47 22.78
CA SER A 147 13.54 23.21 21.63
C SER A 147 14.49 22.03 21.90
N PRO A 148 15.07 21.40 20.86
CA PRO A 148 16.10 20.39 21.03
C PRO A 148 17.31 20.89 21.84
N ASP A 149 17.73 22.15 21.64
CA ASP A 149 18.88 22.74 22.31
C ASP A 149 18.59 23.02 23.79
N SER A 150 17.41 23.54 24.11
CA SER A 150 16.95 23.71 25.49
C SER A 150 16.92 22.37 26.22
N PHE A 151 16.41 21.33 25.55
CA PHE A 151 16.36 19.98 26.10
C PHE A 151 17.74 19.39 26.33
N LEU A 152 18.76 19.72 25.54
CA LEU A 152 20.13 19.21 25.71
C LEU A 152 20.95 19.98 26.74
N THR A 153 20.81 21.31 26.77
CA THR A 153 21.64 22.21 27.58
C THR A 153 21.10 22.43 28.99
N GLY A 154 19.78 22.30 29.19
CA GLY A 154 19.16 22.47 30.50
C GLY A 154 19.72 21.53 31.57
N ALA A 155 19.79 21.98 32.82
CA ALA A 155 20.19 21.16 33.94
C ALA A 155 19.15 20.06 34.20
N HIS A 156 19.55 18.79 34.12
CA HIS A 156 18.65 17.67 34.34
C HIS A 156 19.41 16.43 34.83
N PRO A 157 18.82 15.58 35.70
CA PRO A 157 19.45 14.33 36.15
C PRO A 157 19.71 13.31 35.04
N LEU A 158 18.99 13.42 33.91
CA LEU A 158 19.29 12.59 32.73
C LEU A 158 20.59 13.05 32.06
N PRO A 159 21.56 12.15 31.87
CA PRO A 159 22.78 12.48 31.14
C PRO A 159 22.48 13.06 29.75
N VAL A 160 23.26 14.06 29.33
CA VAL A 160 23.15 14.69 28.00
C VAL A 160 23.16 13.65 26.88
N ALA A 161 24.00 12.61 27.00
CA ALA A 161 24.05 11.52 26.02
C ALA A 161 22.72 10.75 25.90
N THR A 162 21.98 10.55 27.00
CA THR A 162 20.67 9.91 26.97
C THR A 162 19.61 10.83 26.36
N ARG A 163 19.67 12.14 26.69
CA ARG A 163 18.77 13.14 26.08
C ARG A 163 18.98 13.25 24.57
N ARG A 164 20.25 13.25 24.10
CA ARG A 164 20.58 13.20 22.67
C ARG A 164 20.02 11.94 22.01
N ARG A 165 20.21 10.76 22.59
CA ARG A 165 19.62 9.52 22.07
C ARG A 165 18.10 9.56 21.99
N LEU A 166 17.42 10.18 22.96
CA LEU A 166 15.97 10.36 22.92
C LEU A 166 15.56 11.27 21.75
N LEU A 167 16.24 12.40 21.56
CA LEU A 167 16.00 13.29 20.40
C LEU A 167 16.26 12.57 19.07
N ASP A 168 17.38 11.87 18.95
CA ASP A 168 17.74 11.13 17.73
C ASP A 168 16.71 10.02 17.41
N THR A 169 15.99 9.52 18.42
CA THR A 169 15.03 8.41 18.26
C THR A 169 13.59 8.90 18.05
N PHE A 170 13.16 9.93 18.79
CA PHE A 170 11.75 10.33 18.87
C PHE A 170 11.51 11.80 18.50
N ASP A 171 12.56 12.61 18.46
CA ASP A 171 12.50 14.08 18.47
C ASP A 171 11.68 14.64 19.66
N VAL A 172 11.62 15.97 19.77
CA VAL A 172 10.85 16.69 20.79
C VAL A 172 9.37 16.31 20.72
N PHE A 173 8.80 16.19 19.52
CA PHE A 173 7.41 15.80 19.32
C PHE A 173 7.13 14.42 19.92
N GLY A 174 7.90 13.39 19.55
CA GLY A 174 7.70 12.03 20.06
C GLY A 174 7.92 11.91 21.56
N ILE A 175 8.92 12.61 22.12
CA ILE A 175 9.16 12.67 23.56
C ILE A 175 7.94 13.26 24.28
N THR A 176 7.42 14.39 23.78
CA THR A 176 6.26 15.07 24.35
C THR A 176 5.02 14.17 24.37
N GLN A 177 4.74 13.50 23.24
CA GLN A 177 3.60 12.60 23.11
C GLN A 177 3.74 11.37 24.02
N ALA A 178 4.95 10.81 24.15
CA ALA A 178 5.21 9.69 25.05
C ALA A 178 5.07 10.09 26.53
N ILE A 179 5.58 11.25 26.94
CA ILE A 179 5.41 11.76 28.30
C ILE A 179 3.93 11.98 28.65
N ALA A 180 3.17 12.57 27.74
CA ALA A 180 1.73 12.78 27.92
C ALA A 180 0.98 11.46 28.09
N ALA A 181 1.32 10.44 27.29
CA ALA A 181 0.76 9.10 27.40
C ALA A 181 1.10 8.40 28.73
N ILE A 182 2.36 8.45 29.15
CA ILE A 182 2.80 7.88 30.43
C ILE A 182 2.08 8.54 31.61
N ARG A 183 1.87 9.86 31.55
CA ARG A 183 1.11 10.60 32.58
C ARG A 183 -0.37 10.18 32.65
N ARG A 184 -0.94 9.69 31.55
CA ARG A 184 -2.28 9.07 31.53
C ARG A 184 -2.30 7.62 32.02
N GLY A 185 -1.16 7.08 32.45
CA GLY A 185 -1.04 5.69 32.92
C GLY A 185 -0.85 4.66 31.81
N GLU A 186 -0.52 5.09 30.58
CA GLU A 186 -0.27 4.16 29.48
C GLU A 186 1.00 3.30 29.73
N SER A 187 0.91 2.01 29.43
CA SER A 187 2.02 1.07 29.48
C SER A 187 3.01 1.26 28.33
N LYS A 188 4.20 0.65 28.42
CA LYS A 188 5.23 0.71 27.38
C LYS A 188 4.71 0.28 26.01
N THR A 189 3.93 -0.80 25.96
CA THR A 189 3.32 -1.33 24.72
C THR A 189 2.28 -0.37 24.16
N GLN A 190 1.48 0.28 25.03
CA GLN A 190 0.50 1.29 24.59
C GLN A 190 1.18 2.52 24.00
N VAL A 191 2.29 2.98 24.60
CA VAL A 191 3.10 4.07 24.06
C VAL A 191 3.77 3.68 22.73
N GLN A 192 4.29 2.47 22.59
CA GLN A 192 4.80 1.98 21.30
C GLN A 192 3.71 2.00 20.21
N ALA A 193 2.51 1.52 20.54
CA ALA A 193 1.37 1.56 19.62
C ALA A 193 0.94 3.00 19.29
N LEU A 194 1.00 3.92 20.26
CA LEU A 194 0.75 5.34 20.03
C LEU A 194 1.75 5.95 19.05
N LEU A 195 3.05 5.73 19.26
CA LEU A 195 4.09 6.25 18.37
C LEU A 195 3.92 5.71 16.94
N ARG A 196 3.57 4.43 16.79
CA ARG A 196 3.22 3.85 15.47
C ARG A 196 2.05 4.59 14.83
N ARG A 197 0.95 4.79 15.56
CA ARG A 197 -0.23 5.51 15.04
C ARG A 197 0.11 6.94 14.64
N LEU A 198 0.85 7.67 15.49
CA LEU A 198 1.27 9.04 15.22
C LEU A 198 2.22 9.13 14.01
N SER A 199 3.01 8.09 13.75
CA SER A 199 3.86 8.04 12.56
C SER A 199 3.11 7.99 11.24
N ARG A 200 1.85 7.52 11.27
CA ARG A 200 0.99 7.28 10.10
C ARG A 200 1.58 6.35 9.04
N VAL A 201 2.59 5.55 9.39
CA VAL A 201 3.22 4.59 8.46
C VAL A 201 2.21 3.58 7.90
N ASP A 202 1.25 3.15 8.71
CA ASP A 202 0.22 2.19 8.29
C ASP A 202 -0.69 2.77 7.21
N ALA A 203 -1.01 4.07 7.27
CA ALA A 203 -1.77 4.76 6.24
C ALA A 203 -0.96 4.86 4.93
N VAL A 204 0.32 5.24 5.01
CA VAL A 204 1.20 5.27 3.82
C VAL A 204 1.34 3.88 3.19
N VAL A 205 1.50 2.82 3.99
CA VAL A 205 1.57 1.43 3.49
C VAL A 205 0.25 1.02 2.82
N ALA A 206 -0.89 1.42 3.39
CA ALA A 206 -2.19 1.19 2.76
C ALA A 206 -2.30 1.92 1.42
N SER A 207 -1.86 3.18 1.33
CA SER A 207 -1.87 3.96 0.08
C SER A 207 -0.90 3.41 -0.97
N ILE A 208 0.26 2.89 -0.56
CA ILE A 208 1.18 2.14 -1.46
C ILE A 208 0.49 0.88 -1.99
N THR A 209 -0.18 0.13 -1.12
CA THR A 209 -0.88 -1.10 -1.50
C THR A 209 -2.02 -0.80 -2.48
N ALA A 210 -2.79 0.26 -2.22
CA ALA A 210 -3.86 0.75 -3.09
C ALA A 210 -3.32 1.16 -4.47
N ALA A 211 -2.25 1.97 -4.51
CA ALA A 211 -1.60 2.36 -5.76
C ALA A 211 -0.99 1.15 -6.50
N GLY A 212 -0.51 0.16 -5.76
CA GLY A 212 0.02 -1.09 -6.28
C GLY A 212 -1.03 -1.98 -6.96
N ALA A 213 -2.30 -1.91 -6.55
CA ALA A 213 -3.37 -2.69 -7.14
C ALA A 213 -3.51 -2.41 -8.64
N GLU A 214 -3.42 -1.14 -9.05
CA GLU A 214 -3.48 -0.77 -10.47
C GLU A 214 -2.28 -1.30 -11.26
N VAL A 215 -1.06 -1.23 -10.70
CA VAL A 215 0.14 -1.81 -11.33
C VAL A 215 -0.02 -3.30 -11.56
N GLN A 216 -0.42 -4.03 -10.51
CA GLN A 216 -0.66 -5.47 -10.55
C GLN A 216 -1.76 -5.84 -11.54
N TYR A 217 -2.81 -5.03 -11.63
CA TYR A 217 -3.88 -5.23 -12.59
C TYR A 217 -3.43 -5.00 -14.03
N ARG A 218 -2.60 -3.98 -14.30
CA ARG A 218 -2.01 -3.78 -15.64
C ARG A 218 -1.13 -4.96 -16.06
N ARG A 219 -0.28 -5.46 -15.16
CA ARG A 219 0.50 -6.70 -15.41
C ARG A 219 -0.39 -7.90 -15.74
N LEU A 220 -1.52 -8.02 -15.06
CA LEU A 220 -2.52 -9.05 -15.34
C LEU A 220 -3.16 -8.85 -16.72
N LEU A 221 -3.48 -7.62 -17.13
CA LEU A 221 -4.00 -7.34 -18.48
C LEU A 221 -2.97 -7.71 -19.56
N ASP A 222 -1.70 -7.37 -19.37
CA ASP A 222 -0.62 -7.71 -20.29
C ASP A 222 -0.47 -9.24 -20.41
N ALA A 223 -0.47 -9.94 -19.26
CA ALA A 223 -0.43 -11.40 -19.21
C ALA A 223 -1.64 -12.03 -19.93
N VAL A 224 -2.84 -11.47 -19.77
CA VAL A 224 -4.04 -11.92 -20.47
C VAL A 224 -3.90 -11.72 -21.98
N ALA A 225 -3.43 -10.57 -22.44
CA ALA A 225 -3.25 -10.30 -23.86
C ALA A 225 -2.25 -11.28 -24.50
N GLU A 226 -1.17 -11.62 -23.79
CA GLU A 226 -0.21 -12.63 -24.24
C GLU A 226 -0.80 -14.04 -24.27
N LEU A 227 -1.59 -14.41 -23.25
CA LEU A 227 -2.30 -15.69 -23.24
C LEU A 227 -3.36 -15.77 -24.36
N GLU A 228 -4.02 -14.66 -24.70
CA GLU A 228 -4.96 -14.58 -25.82
C GLU A 228 -4.23 -14.81 -27.15
N ALA A 229 -3.03 -14.24 -27.32
CA ALA A 229 -2.18 -14.51 -28.48
C ALA A 229 -1.72 -15.98 -28.52
N LEU A 230 -1.32 -16.56 -27.38
CA LEU A 230 -0.94 -17.97 -27.29
C LEU A 230 -2.12 -18.89 -27.62
N ALA A 231 -3.34 -18.54 -27.24
CA ALA A 231 -4.54 -19.34 -27.44
C ALA A 231 -4.87 -19.64 -28.91
N VAL A 232 -4.30 -18.88 -29.85
CA VAL A 232 -4.37 -19.17 -31.29
C VAL A 232 -3.72 -20.52 -31.62
N THR A 233 -2.66 -20.89 -30.90
CA THR A 233 -1.87 -22.11 -31.15
C THR A 233 -1.94 -23.11 -29.99
N ASP A 234 -2.24 -22.65 -28.79
CA ASP A 234 -2.29 -23.45 -27.56
C ASP A 234 -3.72 -23.50 -26.99
N ARG A 235 -4.38 -24.65 -27.13
CA ARG A 235 -5.71 -24.88 -26.57
C ARG A 235 -5.74 -24.81 -25.04
N LEU A 236 -4.61 -25.00 -24.34
CA LEU A 236 -4.56 -24.81 -22.88
C LEU A 236 -4.78 -23.34 -22.51
N ALA A 237 -4.22 -22.40 -23.28
CA ALA A 237 -4.39 -20.97 -23.02
C ALA A 237 -5.86 -20.54 -23.20
N GLY A 238 -6.52 -21.01 -24.27
CA GLY A 238 -7.96 -20.78 -24.45
C GLY A 238 -8.83 -21.39 -23.34
N ARG A 239 -8.47 -22.57 -22.84
CA ARG A 239 -9.15 -23.22 -21.70
C ARG A 239 -8.94 -22.45 -20.39
N PHE A 240 -7.73 -21.95 -20.14
CA PHE A 240 -7.45 -21.14 -18.97
C PHE A 240 -8.27 -19.84 -18.97
N LEU A 241 -8.28 -19.10 -20.09
CA LEU A 241 -8.97 -17.82 -20.23
C LEU A 241 -10.50 -17.91 -20.11
N SER A 242 -11.07 -19.04 -20.53
CA SER A 242 -12.52 -19.28 -20.50
C SER A 242 -13.02 -19.84 -19.17
N ARG A 243 -12.12 -20.31 -18.29
CA ARG A 243 -12.49 -20.89 -17.00
C ARG A 243 -13.09 -19.84 -16.08
N ASP A 244 -14.20 -20.19 -15.45
CA ASP A 244 -14.89 -19.30 -14.53
C ASP A 244 -13.98 -18.79 -13.39
N ASP A 245 -13.11 -19.63 -12.84
CA ASP A 245 -12.20 -19.25 -11.74
C ASP A 245 -11.24 -18.13 -12.19
N THR A 246 -10.73 -18.21 -13.43
CA THR A 246 -9.90 -17.16 -14.05
C THR A 246 -10.70 -15.88 -14.23
N VAL A 247 -11.93 -15.96 -14.73
CA VAL A 247 -12.80 -14.79 -14.92
C VAL A 247 -13.16 -14.13 -13.58
N ILE A 248 -13.42 -14.93 -12.53
CA ILE A 248 -13.70 -14.43 -11.19
C ILE A 248 -12.45 -13.81 -10.55
N ALA A 249 -11.26 -14.40 -10.76
CA ALA A 249 -10.00 -13.84 -10.29
C ALA A 249 -9.73 -12.46 -10.91
N ARG A 250 -9.91 -12.34 -12.23
CA ARG A 250 -9.81 -11.05 -12.96
C ARG A 250 -10.81 -10.02 -12.44
N MET A 251 -12.07 -10.42 -12.23
CA MET A 251 -13.07 -9.55 -11.61
C MET A 251 -12.61 -9.07 -10.23
N ARG A 252 -12.12 -9.97 -9.37
CA ARG A 252 -11.66 -9.58 -8.03
C ARG A 252 -10.49 -8.59 -8.11
N ALA A 253 -9.54 -8.80 -9.02
CA ALA A 253 -8.42 -7.88 -9.21
C ALA A 253 -8.91 -6.50 -9.70
N ALA A 254 -9.92 -6.48 -10.58
CA ALA A 254 -10.56 -5.24 -11.00
C ALA A 254 -11.33 -4.53 -9.86
N ILE A 255 -11.96 -5.28 -8.96
CA ILE A 255 -12.61 -4.74 -7.75
C ILE A 255 -11.57 -4.08 -6.86
N ASP A 256 -10.44 -4.75 -6.61
CA ASP A 256 -9.35 -4.20 -5.79
C ASP A 256 -8.89 -2.81 -6.31
N VAL A 257 -8.79 -2.64 -7.63
CA VAL A 257 -8.40 -1.36 -8.25
C VAL A 257 -9.45 -0.26 -8.05
N VAL A 258 -10.72 -0.55 -8.35
CA VAL A 258 -11.76 0.49 -8.30
C VAL A 258 -12.08 0.89 -6.86
N GLU A 259 -12.02 -0.05 -5.91
CA GLU A 259 -12.17 0.24 -4.48
C GLU A 259 -10.98 1.05 -3.95
N ALA A 260 -9.75 0.73 -4.38
CA ALA A 260 -8.57 1.55 -4.09
C ALA A 260 -8.69 2.99 -4.62
N ALA A 261 -9.40 3.18 -5.73
CA ALA A 261 -9.74 4.49 -6.27
C ALA A 261 -10.98 5.14 -5.61
N GLY A 262 -11.54 4.54 -4.55
CA GLY A 262 -12.69 5.06 -3.81
C GLY A 262 -14.04 4.82 -4.48
N VAL A 263 -14.11 3.95 -5.49
CA VAL A 263 -15.37 3.55 -6.16
C VAL A 263 -15.85 2.22 -5.56
N PRO A 264 -16.84 2.23 -4.65
CA PRO A 264 -17.26 1.03 -3.95
C PRO A 264 -17.93 0.03 -4.89
N VAL A 265 -17.68 -1.27 -4.68
CA VAL A 265 -18.38 -2.34 -5.38
C VAL A 265 -19.32 -3.05 -4.43
N GLU A 266 -20.63 -3.01 -4.71
CA GLU A 266 -21.60 -3.70 -3.87
C GLU A 266 -21.31 -5.21 -3.80
N PRO A 267 -21.24 -5.79 -2.58
CA PRO A 267 -21.26 -7.23 -2.39
C PRO A 267 -22.54 -7.80 -3.00
N ALA A 268 -22.40 -8.88 -3.78
CA ALA A 268 -23.53 -9.57 -4.38
C ALA A 268 -23.51 -11.03 -3.95
N GLY A 269 -24.63 -11.51 -3.41
CA GLY A 269 -24.79 -12.89 -2.90
C GLY A 269 -25.98 -13.64 -3.48
N HIS A 270 -26.74 -13.03 -4.40
CA HIS A 270 -27.91 -13.66 -5.02
C HIS A 270 -28.02 -13.27 -6.51
N PRO A 271 -28.72 -14.06 -7.35
CA PRO A 271 -28.75 -13.86 -8.80
C PRO A 271 -29.09 -12.43 -9.24
N ALA A 272 -30.17 -11.84 -8.71
CA ALA A 272 -30.57 -10.49 -9.09
C ALA A 272 -29.51 -9.41 -8.76
N ALA A 273 -28.77 -9.57 -7.66
CA ALA A 273 -27.67 -8.65 -7.32
C ALA A 273 -26.51 -8.75 -8.32
N TYR A 274 -26.15 -9.97 -8.73
CA TYR A 274 -25.11 -10.17 -9.75
C TYR A 274 -25.48 -9.52 -11.09
N LEU A 275 -26.73 -9.64 -11.52
CA LEU A 275 -27.18 -9.03 -12.78
C LEU A 275 -27.22 -7.49 -12.69
N ARG A 276 -27.66 -6.92 -11.56
CA ARG A 276 -27.62 -5.46 -11.32
C ARG A 276 -26.18 -4.95 -11.38
N ARG A 277 -25.26 -5.62 -10.68
CA ARG A 277 -23.83 -5.28 -10.69
C ARG A 277 -23.26 -5.36 -12.10
N ALA A 278 -23.56 -6.43 -12.85
CA ALA A 278 -23.10 -6.57 -14.22
C ALA A 278 -23.53 -5.40 -15.12
N ARG A 279 -24.82 -5.01 -15.05
CA ARG A 279 -25.36 -3.88 -15.83
C ARG A 279 -24.72 -2.55 -15.44
N HIS A 280 -24.53 -2.32 -14.15
CA HIS A 280 -23.87 -1.10 -13.65
C HIS A 280 -22.45 -0.99 -14.20
N TRP A 281 -21.63 -2.03 -14.04
CA TRP A 281 -20.23 -2.00 -14.45
C TRP A 281 -20.02 -2.03 -15.97
N GLN A 282 -20.97 -2.60 -16.72
CA GLN A 282 -20.98 -2.47 -18.18
C GLN A 282 -21.26 -1.04 -18.66
N ARG A 283 -22.09 -0.28 -17.92
CA ARG A 283 -22.28 1.16 -18.19
C ARG A 283 -21.04 1.94 -17.79
N TYR A 284 -20.48 1.65 -16.62
CA TYR A 284 -19.24 2.25 -16.13
C TYR A 284 -18.08 2.08 -17.15
N SER A 285 -17.90 0.88 -17.70
CA SER A 285 -16.85 0.60 -18.68
C SER A 285 -16.99 1.35 -20.00
N ARG A 286 -18.17 1.89 -20.29
CA ARG A 286 -18.47 2.71 -21.47
C ARG A 286 -18.48 4.21 -21.18
N GLY A 287 -18.32 4.60 -19.92
CA GLY A 287 -18.27 6.00 -19.50
C GLY A 287 -16.93 6.68 -19.78
N PRO A 288 -16.82 7.99 -19.47
CA PRO A 288 -15.61 8.78 -19.67
C PRO A 288 -14.57 8.51 -18.57
N VAL A 289 -14.19 7.24 -18.38
CA VAL A 289 -13.17 6.81 -17.40
C VAL A 289 -11.88 6.41 -18.11
N SER A 290 -10.78 6.28 -17.37
CA SER A 290 -9.49 5.86 -17.92
C SER A 290 -9.56 4.47 -18.57
N ALA A 291 -8.61 4.14 -19.44
CA ALA A 291 -8.57 2.82 -20.09
C ALA A 291 -8.53 1.66 -19.07
N VAL A 292 -7.80 1.83 -17.97
CA VAL A 292 -7.72 0.86 -16.88
C VAL A 292 -9.09 0.68 -16.21
N HIS A 293 -9.77 1.78 -15.88
CA HIS A 293 -11.11 1.72 -15.29
C HIS A 293 -12.16 1.12 -16.24
N ARG A 294 -12.02 1.35 -17.57
CA ARG A 294 -12.86 0.67 -18.56
C ARG A 294 -12.64 -0.84 -18.55
N ALA A 295 -11.38 -1.28 -18.52
CA ALA A 295 -11.04 -2.70 -18.40
C ALA A 295 -11.57 -3.28 -17.08
N CYS A 296 -11.45 -2.56 -15.97
CA CYS A 296 -12.00 -2.97 -14.67
C CYS A 296 -13.51 -3.20 -14.76
N GLY A 297 -14.26 -2.23 -15.30
CA GLY A 297 -15.71 -2.37 -15.45
C GLY A 297 -16.11 -3.54 -16.35
N ALA A 298 -15.35 -3.80 -17.41
CA ALA A 298 -15.59 -4.95 -18.29
C ALA A 298 -15.38 -6.29 -17.56
N ASP A 299 -14.29 -6.43 -16.80
CA ASP A 299 -14.00 -7.65 -16.05
C ASP A 299 -14.94 -7.84 -14.85
N ILE A 300 -15.36 -6.75 -14.18
CA ILE A 300 -16.39 -6.81 -13.12
C ILE A 300 -17.74 -7.23 -13.70
N ALA A 301 -18.13 -6.69 -14.85
CA ALA A 301 -19.36 -7.08 -15.51
C ALA A 301 -19.33 -8.57 -15.92
N ARG A 302 -18.23 -9.01 -16.54
CA ARG A 302 -18.04 -10.40 -16.99
C ARG A 302 -18.06 -11.39 -15.82
N GLY A 303 -17.32 -11.13 -14.75
CA GLY A 303 -17.32 -11.99 -13.57
C GLY A 303 -18.66 -12.02 -12.84
N SER A 304 -19.38 -10.89 -12.82
CA SER A 304 -20.73 -10.84 -12.25
C SER A 304 -21.72 -11.69 -13.07
N LEU A 305 -21.63 -11.69 -14.40
CA LEU A 305 -22.45 -12.57 -15.25
C LEU A 305 -22.10 -14.06 -15.05
N ARG A 306 -20.82 -14.41 -14.83
CA ARG A 306 -20.42 -15.78 -14.49
C ARG A 306 -21.03 -16.24 -13.16
N LEU A 307 -20.97 -15.39 -12.13
CA LEU A 307 -21.58 -15.69 -10.83
C LEU A 307 -23.11 -15.78 -10.92
N TRP A 308 -23.76 -14.93 -11.71
CA TRP A 308 -25.19 -15.03 -12.00
C TRP A 308 -25.55 -16.36 -12.65
N SER A 309 -24.80 -16.77 -13.68
CA SER A 309 -25.02 -18.05 -14.38
C SER A 309 -24.88 -19.25 -13.44
N ARG A 310 -23.89 -19.22 -12.53
CA ARG A 310 -23.70 -20.27 -11.51
C ARG A 310 -24.84 -20.30 -10.49
N ALA A 311 -25.31 -19.14 -10.05
CA ALA A 311 -26.37 -19.04 -9.04
C ALA A 311 -27.78 -19.32 -9.61
N GLY A 312 -27.96 -19.22 -10.93
CA GLY A 312 -29.20 -19.59 -11.63
C GLY A 312 -29.20 -21.01 -12.20
N ALA A 313 -28.07 -21.72 -12.18
CA ALA A 313 -28.03 -23.13 -12.53
C ALA A 313 -28.73 -23.94 -11.43
N PRO A 314 -29.64 -24.88 -11.76
CA PRO A 314 -30.11 -25.85 -10.78
C PRO A 314 -28.90 -26.60 -10.20
N PRO A 315 -28.93 -27.00 -8.92
CA PRO A 315 -27.84 -27.77 -8.34
C PRO A 315 -27.59 -28.98 -9.25
N ALA A 316 -26.37 -29.09 -9.77
CA ALA A 316 -25.97 -30.28 -10.52
C ALA A 316 -26.19 -31.48 -9.60
N ASP A 317 -26.99 -32.44 -10.07
CA ASP A 317 -27.24 -33.71 -9.40
C ASP A 317 -25.89 -34.27 -8.96
N ARG A 318 -25.60 -34.11 -7.67
CA ARG A 318 -24.57 -34.86 -6.99
C ARG A 318 -25.25 -36.14 -6.57
N ASP A 319 -24.81 -37.21 -7.20
CA ASP A 319 -25.09 -38.60 -6.90
C ASP A 319 -26.48 -39.10 -7.35
N ALA A 320 -26.48 -39.71 -8.54
CA ALA A 320 -27.33 -40.87 -8.84
C ALA A 320 -26.39 -42.01 -9.26
N PRO A 321 -26.69 -43.25 -8.85
CA PRO A 321 -25.76 -44.23 -8.26
C PRO A 321 -24.71 -44.83 -9.19
#